data_AF-W6YGZ2-F1
#
_entry.id   AF-W6YGZ2-F1
#
_cell.length_a   1.000
_cell.length_b   1.000
_cell.length_c   1.000
_cell.angle_alpha   90.00
_cell.angle_beta   90.00
_cell.angle_gamma   90.00
#
_symmetry.space_group_name_H-M   'P 1'
#
loop_
_entity.id
_entity.type
_entity.pdbx_description
1 polymer ?
#
loop_
_entity_poly.entity_id
_entity_poly.type
_entity_poly.pdbx_seq_one_letter_code
_entity_poly.pdbx_strand_id
1 'polypeptide(L)'
;MLDSTYVYQDAVDNVIAAFKPANGSSDDLICVVCGREYGSAGPGFEPDNINFLSQLPGPTRRRYIEDTVESIQTLCNHTFCLRCISFWCQDKAICTCPMCRHPIILRRDPADLKRPDQDLYWDENDALCLSPSCITALGWETRSIFKLQTRDLVTTMKPMPFRWIKEIMLHDLPVIMVSVARRFYYHDLRPKETVPCDLPSLARHDPGDINNGLPEIRTLEALAHDDAPITYHKDAFRLYEGLRDIINNPRGIAFDNETCQSWGKAVLAVMTTLMEEKTLVGTSGGVSQRKWWMYVWCVIKALMVWQAYAERLRVVWRLRQERGEDEWVD
;
A
#
# COMPACT_ATOMS: atom_id res chain seq x y z
N MET A 1 -3.13 25.49 -14.93
CA MET A 1 -2.72 26.51 -13.95
C MET A 1 -2.83 25.86 -12.58
N LEU A 2 -1.70 25.44 -12.00
CA LEU A 2 -1.65 24.83 -10.66
C LEU A 2 -1.53 25.95 -9.64
N ASP A 3 -2.62 26.25 -8.96
CA ASP A 3 -2.67 27.22 -7.88
C ASP A 3 -2.49 26.50 -6.53
N SER A 4 -1.24 26.10 -6.24
CA SER A 4 -0.84 25.45 -4.97
C SER A 4 0.50 26.01 -4.45
N THR A 5 0.63 27.33 -4.44
CA THR A 5 1.90 28.08 -4.40
C THR A 5 2.43 28.45 -3.00
N TYR A 6 1.97 27.83 -1.92
CA TYR A 6 2.39 28.19 -0.55
C TYR A 6 3.05 27.03 0.23
N VAL A 7 4.12 27.38 0.95
CA VAL A 7 4.85 26.51 1.87
C VAL A 7 4.47 26.90 3.30
N TYR A 8 4.35 25.91 4.19
CA TYR A 8 4.06 26.15 5.60
C TYR A 8 5.34 26.29 6.43
N GLN A 9 5.27 27.10 7.49
CA GLN A 9 6.40 27.41 8.37
C GLN A 9 6.97 26.17 9.05
N ASP A 10 6.12 25.21 9.44
CA ASP A 10 6.53 23.93 10.00
C ASP A 10 7.43 23.13 9.05
N ALA A 11 7.12 23.10 7.75
CA ALA A 11 7.95 22.46 6.74
C ALA A 11 9.32 23.16 6.61
N VAL A 12 9.34 24.49 6.72
CA VAL A 12 10.58 25.28 6.70
C VAL A 12 11.42 25.05 7.94
N ASP A 13 10.80 25.07 9.12
CA ASP A 13 11.48 24.85 10.40
C ASP A 13 12.11 23.45 10.45
N ASN A 14 11.39 22.43 9.94
CA ASN A 14 11.89 21.07 9.80
C ASN A 14 13.12 20.98 8.89
N VAL A 15 13.11 21.73 7.79
CA VAL A 15 14.22 21.80 6.83
C VAL A 15 15.41 22.54 7.43
N ILE A 16 15.20 23.66 8.13
CA ILE A 16 16.24 24.37 8.87
C ILE A 16 16.86 23.45 9.94
N ALA A 17 16.03 22.69 10.66
CA ALA A 17 16.50 21.75 11.68
C ALA A 17 17.28 20.56 11.11
N ALA A 18 16.99 20.17 9.86
CA ALA A 18 17.63 19.03 9.18
C ALA A 18 18.97 19.41 8.52
N PHE A 19 19.19 20.69 8.23
CA PHE A 19 20.31 21.14 7.39
C PHE A 19 21.14 22.24 8.03
N LYS A 20 22.26 22.55 7.39
CA LYS A 20 23.10 23.68 7.77
C LYS A 20 22.85 24.85 6.83
N PRO A 21 22.84 26.10 7.32
CA PRO A 21 22.93 27.27 6.45
C PRO A 21 24.13 27.10 5.52
N ALA A 22 23.99 27.44 4.24
CA ALA A 22 25.11 27.38 3.33
C ALA A 22 26.11 28.47 3.74
N ASN A 23 27.26 28.08 4.30
CA ASN A 23 28.36 29.02 4.49
C ASN A 23 28.79 29.50 3.10
N GLY A 24 28.95 30.82 2.91
CA GLY A 24 28.99 31.51 1.61
C GLY A 24 30.19 31.22 0.69
N SER A 25 30.57 29.95 0.50
CA SER A 25 31.62 29.49 -0.40
C SER A 25 31.14 28.45 -1.42
N SER A 26 29.83 28.35 -1.65
CA SER A 26 29.28 27.53 -2.73
C SER A 26 29.43 28.33 -4.02
N ASP A 27 30.17 27.80 -5.00
CA ASP A 27 30.33 28.39 -6.35
C ASP A 27 28.97 28.57 -7.09
N ASP A 28 27.89 27.98 -6.57
CA ASP A 28 26.55 28.08 -7.11
C ASP A 28 25.84 29.34 -6.58
N LEU A 29 25.79 30.39 -7.40
CA LEU A 29 25.09 31.64 -7.09
C LEU A 29 23.56 31.54 -7.23
N ILE A 30 23.06 30.44 -7.81
CA ILE A 30 21.67 30.30 -8.25
C ILE A 30 21.06 28.97 -7.77
N CYS A 31 19.79 29.01 -7.36
CA CYS A 31 19.03 27.80 -7.06
C CYS A 31 18.67 27.02 -8.32
N VAL A 32 19.11 25.78 -8.44
CA VAL A 32 18.85 24.90 -9.59
C VAL A 32 17.38 24.54 -9.82
N VAL A 33 16.52 24.68 -8.79
CA VAL A 33 15.10 24.33 -8.88
C VAL A 33 14.28 25.50 -9.44
N CYS A 34 14.55 26.73 -9.00
CA CYS A 34 13.75 27.89 -9.37
C CYS A 34 14.51 28.93 -10.21
N GLY A 35 15.81 28.76 -10.41
CA GLY A 35 16.67 29.67 -11.18
C GLY A 35 16.95 31.03 -10.52
N ARG A 36 16.60 31.24 -9.24
CA ARG A 36 16.80 32.52 -8.54
C ARG A 36 18.16 32.61 -7.86
N GLU A 37 18.74 33.80 -7.89
CA GLU A 37 20.00 34.13 -7.20
C GLU A 37 19.80 34.16 -5.68
N TYR A 38 20.73 33.57 -4.94
CA TYR A 38 20.71 33.62 -3.48
C TYR A 38 20.93 35.05 -2.97
N GLY A 39 20.16 35.46 -1.97
CA GLY A 39 20.17 36.83 -1.43
C GLY A 39 19.34 37.85 -2.23
N SER A 40 18.74 37.46 -3.37
CA SER A 40 17.76 38.30 -4.07
C SER A 40 16.47 38.43 -3.27
N ALA A 41 15.66 39.45 -3.58
CA ALA A 41 14.36 39.63 -2.96
C ALA A 41 13.47 38.41 -3.25
N GLY A 42 12.81 37.91 -2.20
CA GLY A 42 11.80 36.89 -2.35
C GLY A 42 10.58 37.40 -3.13
N PRO A 43 9.65 36.53 -3.51
CA PRO A 43 8.56 36.89 -4.41
C PRO A 43 7.54 37.87 -3.80
N GLY A 44 7.67 38.21 -2.51
CA GLY A 44 6.68 38.99 -1.78
C GLY A 44 5.32 38.29 -1.71
N PHE A 45 4.48 38.73 -0.78
CA PHE A 45 3.06 38.35 -0.74
C PHE A 45 2.25 39.62 -1.01
N GLU A 46 1.34 39.61 -1.98
CA GLU A 46 0.37 40.69 -2.10
C GLU A 46 -0.51 40.70 -0.84
N PRO A 47 -0.63 41.85 -0.13
CA PRO A 47 -1.22 41.92 1.22
C PRO A 47 -2.71 41.57 1.30
N ASP A 48 -3.42 41.47 0.18
CA ASP A 48 -4.89 41.51 0.16
C ASP A 48 -5.58 40.23 0.67
N ASN A 49 -4.87 39.12 0.87
CA ASN A 49 -5.47 37.83 1.25
C ASN A 49 -5.19 37.34 2.67
N ILE A 50 -4.42 38.08 3.49
CA ILE A 50 -4.06 37.63 4.85
C ILE A 50 -5.26 37.68 5.81
N ASN A 51 -6.15 38.65 5.64
CA ASN A 51 -7.29 38.86 6.54
C ASN A 51 -8.37 37.76 6.40
N PHE A 52 -8.56 37.18 5.21
CA PHE A 52 -9.58 36.15 4.96
C PHE A 52 -9.20 34.76 5.52
N LEU A 53 -7.92 34.49 5.72
CA LEU A 53 -7.43 33.15 6.10
C LEU A 53 -7.35 32.94 7.61
N SER A 54 -7.30 34.02 8.40
CA SER A 54 -7.39 33.98 9.86
C SER A 54 -8.75 33.52 10.40
N GLN A 55 -9.76 33.38 9.52
CA GLN A 55 -11.15 33.07 9.87
C GLN A 55 -11.57 31.61 9.62
N LEU A 56 -10.66 30.73 9.16
CA LEU A 56 -10.98 29.32 8.90
C LEU A 56 -10.73 28.44 10.15
N PRO A 57 -11.66 27.53 10.52
CA PRO A 57 -11.50 26.66 11.68
C PRO A 57 -10.50 25.52 11.42
N GLY A 58 -9.47 25.46 12.26
CA GLY A 58 -8.39 24.47 12.27
C GLY A 58 -7.14 25.06 12.95
N PRO A 59 -6.18 24.26 13.43
CA PRO A 59 -4.90 24.80 13.90
C PRO A 59 -4.22 25.48 12.71
N THR A 60 -4.21 26.81 12.73
CA THR A 60 -3.80 27.65 11.61
C THR A 60 -2.31 27.42 11.33
N ARG A 61 -1.98 26.59 10.33
CA ARG A 61 -0.60 26.41 9.90
C ARG A 61 -0.09 27.76 9.38
N ARG A 62 0.95 28.30 10.00
CA ARG A 62 1.58 29.55 9.57
C ARG A 62 2.20 29.34 8.19
N ARG A 63 1.99 30.28 7.28
CA ARG A 63 2.64 30.25 5.96
C ARG A 63 4.03 30.85 6.09
N TYR A 64 5.00 30.24 5.41
CA TYR A 64 6.33 30.81 5.28
C TYR A 64 6.30 31.94 4.25
N ILE A 65 6.82 33.11 4.65
CA ILE A 65 7.01 34.26 3.78
C ILE A 65 8.52 34.39 3.55
N GLU A 66 8.93 34.24 2.30
CA GLU A 66 10.33 34.39 1.90
C GLU A 66 10.59 35.86 1.56
N ASP A 67 11.25 36.59 2.45
CA ASP A 67 11.65 37.99 2.21
C ASP A 67 12.93 38.08 1.36
N THR A 68 13.87 37.17 1.61
CA THR A 68 15.11 36.99 0.84
C THR A 68 15.28 35.53 0.45
N VAL A 69 15.85 35.27 -0.73
CA VAL A 69 16.12 33.89 -1.20
C VAL A 69 17.29 33.30 -0.41
N GLU A 70 16.99 32.66 0.72
CA GLU A 70 17.97 32.03 1.60
C GLU A 70 18.50 30.73 1.02
N SER A 71 19.82 30.53 1.08
CA SER A 71 20.48 29.30 0.65
C SER A 71 20.61 28.32 1.82
N ILE A 72 20.33 27.06 1.55
CA ILE A 72 20.49 25.98 2.52
C ILE A 72 21.22 24.81 1.89
N GLN A 73 22.17 24.26 2.63
CA GLN A 73 23.03 23.18 2.15
C GLN A 73 22.56 21.84 2.72
N THR A 74 22.25 20.92 1.81
CA THR A 74 21.90 19.53 2.16
C THR A 74 23.12 18.76 2.64
N LEU A 75 22.90 17.60 3.28
CA LEU A 75 23.97 16.72 3.75
C LEU A 75 24.88 16.17 2.62
N CYS A 76 24.39 16.12 1.37
CA CYS A 76 25.23 15.80 0.19
C CYS A 76 25.91 17.02 -0.42
N ASN A 77 26.01 18.13 0.33
CA ASN A 77 26.65 19.40 -0.03
C ASN A 77 26.00 20.19 -1.18
N HIS A 78 24.85 19.77 -1.69
CA HIS A 78 24.10 20.55 -2.68
C HIS A 78 23.28 21.65 -2.03
N THR A 79 23.30 22.82 -2.67
CA THR A 79 22.66 24.05 -2.19
C THR A 79 21.35 24.29 -2.93
N PHE A 80 20.30 24.62 -2.18
CA PHE A 80 18.99 25.01 -2.73
C PHE A 80 18.46 26.25 -2.04
N CYS A 81 17.45 26.88 -2.64
CA CYS A 81 16.68 27.90 -1.93
C CYS A 81 15.84 27.25 -0.84
N LEU A 82 15.78 27.87 0.35
CA LEU A 82 15.06 27.34 1.51
C LEU A 82 13.61 27.02 1.16
N ARG A 83 12.92 27.92 0.46
CA ARG A 83 11.54 27.70 -0.01
C ARG A 83 11.42 26.48 -0.93
N CYS A 84 12.37 26.30 -1.84
CA CYS A 84 12.36 25.26 -2.87
C CYS A 84 12.48 23.88 -2.24
N ILE A 85 13.46 23.72 -1.33
CA ILE A 85 13.68 22.45 -0.65
C ILE A 85 12.58 22.18 0.40
N SER A 86 12.04 23.22 1.02
CA SER A 86 10.90 23.08 1.95
C SER A 86 9.63 22.66 1.25
N PHE A 87 9.34 23.22 0.07
CA PHE A 87 8.25 22.76 -0.79
C PHE A 87 8.49 21.31 -1.25
N TRP A 88 9.71 20.99 -1.67
CA TRP A 88 10.08 19.64 -2.13
C TRP A 88 9.92 18.57 -1.04
N CYS A 89 10.20 18.95 0.21
CA CYS A 89 10.10 18.10 1.38
C CYS A 89 8.76 18.26 2.13
N GLN A 90 7.84 19.07 1.60
CA GLN A 90 6.55 19.35 2.22
C GLN A 90 5.74 18.06 2.38
N ASP A 91 5.15 17.87 3.57
CA ASP A 91 4.35 16.70 3.94
C ASP A 91 5.08 15.34 3.93
N LYS A 92 6.39 15.29 3.61
CA LYS A 92 7.25 14.09 3.68
C LYS A 92 8.08 13.97 4.97
N ALA A 93 8.12 12.79 5.59
CA ALA A 93 9.04 12.51 6.71
C ALA A 93 10.48 12.27 6.24
N ILE A 94 10.62 11.72 5.03
CA ILE A 94 11.89 11.47 4.35
C ILE A 94 11.74 12.02 2.94
N CYS A 95 12.66 12.89 2.51
CA CYS A 95 12.75 13.39 1.15
C CYS A 95 14.12 13.05 0.54
N THR A 96 14.34 13.35 -0.74
CA THR A 96 15.65 13.18 -1.39
C THR A 96 16.15 14.47 -1.99
N CYS A 97 17.46 14.66 -1.99
CA CYS A 97 18.08 15.82 -2.62
C CYS A 97 17.71 15.86 -4.12
N PRO A 98 17.17 16.98 -4.65
CA PRO A 98 16.80 17.10 -6.06
C PRO A 98 17.94 16.79 -7.05
N MET A 99 19.19 17.11 -6.70
CA MET A 99 20.37 16.86 -7.55
C MET A 99 20.96 15.45 -7.42
N CYS A 100 21.40 15.07 -6.21
CA CYS A 100 22.16 13.85 -5.97
C CYS A 100 21.33 12.65 -5.54
N ARG A 101 20.04 12.86 -5.25
CA ARG A 101 19.11 11.86 -4.67
C ARG A 101 19.52 11.31 -3.29
N HIS A 102 20.53 11.88 -2.63
CA HIS A 102 20.89 11.52 -1.27
C HIS A 102 19.70 11.74 -0.33
N PRO A 103 19.43 10.80 0.59
CA PRO A 103 18.30 10.88 1.50
C PRO A 103 18.43 12.07 2.45
N ILE A 104 17.30 12.72 2.69
CA ILE A 104 17.11 13.82 3.63
C ILE A 104 16.09 13.33 4.65
N ILE A 105 16.53 13.23 5.91
CA ILE A 105 15.65 12.87 7.02
C ILE A 105 15.22 14.17 7.69
N LEU A 106 13.93 14.49 7.62
CA LEU A 106 13.37 15.66 8.31
C LEU A 106 13.07 15.27 9.77
N ARG A 107 13.56 16.07 10.72
CA ARG A 107 13.25 15.88 12.14
C ARG A 107 11.85 16.44 12.41
N ARG A 108 10.82 15.59 12.35
CA ARG A 108 9.45 15.97 12.76
C ARG A 108 9.22 15.71 14.24
N ASP A 109 8.37 16.55 14.85
CA ASP A 109 7.82 16.27 16.16
C ASP A 109 6.94 15.00 16.08
N PRO A 110 7.17 13.99 16.95
CA PRO A 110 6.34 12.79 17.02
C PRO A 110 4.84 13.06 17.19
N ALA A 111 4.45 14.21 17.73
CA ALA A 111 3.05 14.62 17.87
C ALA A 111 2.36 14.90 16.52
N ASP A 112 3.10 15.31 15.50
CA ASP A 112 2.58 15.58 14.15
C ASP A 112 2.36 14.29 13.33
N LEU A 113 2.97 13.17 13.74
CA LEU A 113 2.82 11.85 13.10
C LEU A 113 1.56 11.09 13.55
N LYS A 114 0.82 11.61 14.54
CA LYS A 114 -0.33 10.93 15.17
C LYS A 114 -1.71 11.31 14.60
N ARG A 115 -1.77 12.01 13.46
CA ARG A 115 -3.04 12.41 12.86
C ARG A 115 -3.65 11.26 12.04
N PRO A 116 -4.84 10.75 12.42
CA PRO A 116 -5.49 9.61 11.75
C PRO A 116 -6.04 9.94 10.35
N ASP A 117 -6.11 11.23 10.01
CA ASP A 117 -6.49 11.80 8.72
C ASP A 117 -5.29 12.06 7.80
N GLN A 118 -4.07 11.95 8.33
CA GLN A 118 -2.81 11.89 7.59
C GLN A 118 -2.17 10.51 7.78
N ASP A 119 -2.96 9.46 7.56
CA ASP A 119 -2.39 8.18 7.12
C ASP A 119 -1.32 8.51 6.09
N LEU A 120 -0.10 8.06 6.38
CA LEU A 120 1.10 8.23 5.59
C LEU A 120 0.80 7.93 4.11
N TYR A 121 0.31 8.94 3.39
CA TYR A 121 0.08 8.89 1.96
C TYR A 121 1.47 9.03 1.36
N TRP A 122 2.20 7.91 1.38
CA TRP A 122 3.37 7.72 0.56
C TRP A 122 2.87 7.83 -0.88
N ASP A 123 2.98 9.03 -1.44
CA ASP A 123 2.73 9.29 -2.85
C ASP A 123 3.47 8.21 -3.65
N GLU A 124 2.79 7.57 -4.60
CA GLU A 124 3.36 6.52 -5.47
C GLU A 124 4.62 7.02 -6.22
N ASN A 125 4.80 8.34 -6.29
CA ASN A 125 5.99 9.01 -6.80
C ASN A 125 7.23 8.97 -5.87
N ASP A 126 7.09 8.62 -4.58
CA ASP A 126 8.21 8.45 -3.63
C ASP A 126 8.87 7.07 -3.72
N ALA A 127 8.59 6.30 -4.78
CA ALA A 127 9.35 5.09 -5.09
C ALA A 127 10.84 5.33 -5.39
N LEU A 128 11.22 6.59 -5.54
CA LEU A 128 12.58 7.05 -5.82
C LEU A 128 13.34 7.55 -4.57
N CYS A 129 12.72 7.48 -3.38
CA CYS A 129 13.23 8.10 -2.15
C CYS A 129 13.98 7.15 -1.20
N LEU A 130 14.39 5.99 -1.69
CA LEU A 130 15.25 5.09 -0.93
C LEU A 130 16.65 5.20 -1.49
N SER A 131 17.65 5.26 -0.61
CA SER A 131 19.02 5.06 -1.05
C SER A 131 19.06 3.77 -1.89
N PRO A 132 19.74 3.73 -3.05
CA PRO A 132 19.94 2.50 -3.81
C PRO A 132 20.50 1.34 -2.98
N SER A 133 21.12 1.65 -1.83
CA SER A 133 21.63 0.70 -0.84
C SER A 133 20.61 0.27 0.24
N CYS A 134 19.44 0.89 0.36
CA CYS A 134 18.53 0.70 1.50
C CYS A 134 17.27 -0.13 1.17
N ILE A 135 16.86 -0.25 -0.09
CA ILE A 135 15.86 -1.25 -0.48
C ILE A 135 16.34 -1.91 -1.76
N THR A 136 16.87 -3.12 -1.61
CA THR A 136 17.12 -4.01 -2.75
C THR A 136 15.84 -4.14 -3.57
N ALA A 137 15.91 -4.39 -4.88
CA ALA A 137 14.72 -4.63 -5.71
C ALA A 137 13.75 -5.64 -5.06
N LEU A 138 14.30 -6.61 -4.32
CA LEU A 138 13.58 -7.55 -3.46
C LEU A 138 12.72 -6.90 -2.35
N GLY A 139 13.18 -5.82 -1.71
CA GLY A 139 12.46 -5.18 -0.59
C GLY A 139 11.31 -4.32 -1.05
N TRP A 140 11.44 -3.74 -2.24
CA TRP A 140 10.34 -3.07 -2.94
C TRP A 140 9.24 -4.06 -3.28
N GLU A 141 9.65 -5.21 -3.79
CA GLU A 141 8.76 -6.33 -4.07
C GLU A 141 8.08 -6.84 -2.78
N THR A 142 8.81 -6.96 -1.67
CA THR A 142 8.21 -7.29 -0.36
C THR A 142 7.12 -6.31 0.04
N ARG A 143 7.46 -5.02 0.11
CA ARG A 143 6.53 -3.98 0.57
C ARG A 143 5.32 -3.82 -0.34
N SER A 144 5.52 -3.91 -1.67
CA SER A 144 4.40 -3.83 -2.62
C SER A 144 3.40 -4.97 -2.45
N ILE A 145 3.87 -6.18 -2.12
CA ILE A 145 3.00 -7.35 -1.93
C ILE A 145 2.15 -7.22 -0.66
N PHE A 146 2.71 -6.73 0.46
CA PHE A 146 1.93 -6.47 1.68
C PHE A 146 0.87 -5.39 1.53
N LYS A 147 1.07 -4.45 0.59
CA LYS A 147 0.11 -3.38 0.29
C LYS A 147 -1.00 -3.78 -0.68
N LEU A 148 -0.94 -4.96 -1.29
CA LEU A 148 -1.95 -5.40 -2.26
C LEU A 148 -3.32 -5.43 -1.59
N GLN A 149 -4.30 -4.75 -2.15
CA GLN A 149 -5.70 -4.89 -1.74
C GLN A 149 -6.36 -6.07 -2.47
N THR A 150 -7.53 -6.47 -1.99
CA THR A 150 -8.38 -7.48 -2.63
C THR A 150 -8.65 -7.14 -4.09
N ARG A 151 -8.80 -5.85 -4.41
CA ARG A 151 -8.94 -5.37 -5.79
C ARG A 151 -7.76 -5.82 -6.65
N ASP A 152 -6.54 -5.60 -6.18
CA ASP A 152 -5.32 -5.90 -6.92
C ASP A 152 -5.18 -7.40 -7.20
N LEU A 153 -5.56 -8.24 -6.22
CA LEU A 153 -5.60 -9.70 -6.39
C LEU A 153 -6.57 -10.11 -7.51
N VAL A 154 -7.80 -9.58 -7.48
CA VAL A 154 -8.83 -9.93 -8.47
C VAL A 154 -8.48 -9.39 -9.86
N THR A 155 -7.74 -8.28 -9.96
CA THR A 155 -7.29 -7.73 -11.25
C THR A 155 -5.97 -8.31 -11.74
N THR A 156 -5.28 -9.12 -10.95
CA THR A 156 -4.00 -9.73 -11.36
C THR A 156 -4.22 -10.65 -12.56
N MET A 157 -3.44 -10.43 -13.62
CA MET A 157 -3.49 -11.23 -14.86
C MET A 157 -2.20 -12.03 -15.10
N LYS A 158 -1.10 -11.65 -14.45
CA LYS A 158 0.19 -12.30 -14.62
C LYS A 158 0.12 -13.73 -14.06
N PRO A 159 0.34 -14.78 -14.87
CA PRO A 159 0.40 -16.15 -14.35
C PRO A 159 1.60 -16.28 -13.42
N MET A 160 1.40 -16.93 -12.28
CA MET A 160 2.44 -17.13 -11.27
C MET A 160 2.29 -18.54 -10.67
N PRO A 161 3.39 -19.28 -10.53
CA PRO A 161 3.37 -20.57 -9.85
C PRO A 161 3.25 -20.36 -8.33
N PHE A 162 2.74 -21.38 -7.64
CA PHE A 162 2.63 -21.35 -6.18
C PHE A 162 2.57 -22.76 -5.59
N ARG A 163 2.96 -22.91 -4.32
CA ARG A 163 2.83 -24.17 -3.58
C ARG A 163 1.46 -24.26 -2.91
N TRP A 164 0.85 -25.44 -2.95
CA TRP A 164 -0.45 -25.68 -2.33
C TRP A 164 -0.29 -25.97 -0.83
N ILE A 165 -0.29 -24.92 -0.01
CA ILE A 165 -0.16 -25.06 1.45
C ILE A 165 -1.54 -24.95 2.09
N LYS A 166 -2.12 -26.11 2.41
CA LYS A 166 -3.52 -26.22 2.84
C LYS A 166 -3.83 -25.37 4.08
N GLU A 167 -2.95 -25.36 5.08
CA GLU A 167 -3.19 -24.68 6.35
C GLU A 167 -3.33 -23.17 6.15
N ILE A 168 -2.47 -22.60 5.31
CA ILE A 168 -2.47 -21.17 4.97
C ILE A 168 -3.69 -20.81 4.13
N MET A 169 -4.03 -21.66 3.15
CA MET A 169 -5.20 -21.45 2.32
C MET A 169 -6.48 -21.49 3.15
N LEU A 170 -6.58 -22.40 4.11
CA LEU A 170 -7.72 -22.49 5.03
C LEU A 170 -7.81 -21.29 5.97
N HIS A 171 -6.67 -20.78 6.43
CA HIS A 171 -6.61 -19.55 7.21
C HIS A 171 -7.11 -18.32 6.43
N ASP A 172 -6.66 -18.16 5.19
CA ASP A 172 -7.00 -16.98 4.37
C ASP A 172 -8.38 -17.05 3.72
N LEU A 173 -8.92 -18.25 3.51
CA LEU A 173 -10.20 -18.45 2.84
C LEU A 173 -11.33 -17.58 3.40
N PRO A 174 -11.67 -17.61 4.70
CA PRO A 174 -12.76 -16.80 5.23
C PRO A 174 -12.45 -15.29 5.16
N VAL A 175 -11.19 -14.88 5.34
CA VAL A 175 -10.73 -13.49 5.20
C VAL A 175 -10.97 -12.96 3.79
N ILE A 176 -10.64 -13.77 2.78
CA ILE A 176 -10.82 -13.42 1.36
C ILE A 176 -12.29 -13.41 0.98
N MET A 177 -13.08 -14.37 1.46
CA MET A 177 -14.53 -14.40 1.24
C MET A 177 -15.20 -13.12 1.72
N VAL A 178 -14.89 -12.70 2.96
CA VAL A 178 -15.43 -11.45 3.54
C VAL A 178 -14.92 -10.24 2.75
N SER A 179 -13.62 -10.15 2.48
CA SER A 179 -13.05 -9.01 1.75
C SER A 179 -13.66 -8.83 0.35
N VAL A 180 -13.88 -9.92 -0.39
CA VAL A 180 -14.56 -9.87 -1.70
C VAL A 180 -16.03 -9.49 -1.55
N ALA A 181 -16.74 -10.02 -0.56
CA ALA A 181 -18.14 -9.70 -0.32
C ALA A 181 -18.35 -8.19 -0.01
N ARG A 182 -17.46 -7.60 0.79
CA ARG A 182 -17.45 -6.16 1.08
C ARG A 182 -17.34 -5.32 -0.19
N ARG A 183 -16.45 -5.72 -1.12
CA ARG A 183 -16.29 -5.02 -2.40
C ARG A 183 -17.56 -5.07 -3.26
N PHE A 184 -18.27 -6.20 -3.26
CA PHE A 184 -19.56 -6.32 -3.94
C PHE A 184 -20.63 -5.40 -3.32
N TYR A 185 -20.69 -5.34 -1.99
CA TYR A 185 -21.60 -4.47 -1.25
C TYR A 185 -21.39 -2.99 -1.62
N TYR A 186 -20.16 -2.49 -1.52
CA TYR A 186 -19.87 -1.08 -1.85
C TYR A 186 -20.02 -0.77 -3.35
N HIS A 187 -19.76 -1.74 -4.22
CA HIS A 187 -20.05 -1.56 -5.65
C HIS A 187 -21.55 -1.37 -5.92
N ASP A 188 -22.41 -2.06 -5.18
CA ASP A 188 -23.87 -1.98 -5.34
C ASP A 188 -24.49 -0.70 -4.76
N LEU A 189 -23.83 -0.06 -3.78
CA LEU A 189 -24.23 1.24 -3.23
C LEU A 189 -24.08 2.42 -4.23
N ARG A 190 -23.63 2.16 -5.47
CA ARG A 190 -23.26 3.12 -6.53
C ARG A 190 -22.00 3.94 -6.14
N PRO A 191 -21.23 4.45 -7.12
CA PRO A 191 -19.93 5.12 -6.88
C PRO A 191 -20.01 6.48 -6.15
N LYS A 192 -21.10 6.76 -5.42
CA LYS A 192 -21.17 7.94 -4.54
C LYS A 192 -20.28 7.77 -3.30
N GLU A 193 -20.04 6.54 -2.88
CA GLU A 193 -19.14 6.22 -1.79
C GLU A 193 -17.81 5.71 -2.35
N THR A 194 -16.70 6.26 -1.87
CA THR A 194 -15.37 5.72 -2.14
C THR A 194 -15.27 4.32 -1.55
N VAL A 195 -14.89 3.33 -2.37
CA VAL A 195 -14.74 1.96 -1.89
C VAL A 195 -13.66 1.94 -0.79
N PRO A 196 -14.00 1.57 0.46
CA PRO A 196 -13.03 1.59 1.55
C PRO A 196 -11.85 0.65 1.30
N CYS A 197 -10.74 0.92 1.98
CA CYS A 197 -9.63 -0.01 2.09
C CYS A 197 -10.08 -1.31 2.78
N ASP A 198 -9.31 -2.38 2.57
CA ASP A 198 -9.53 -3.63 3.29
C ASP A 198 -9.26 -3.40 4.79
N LEU A 199 -10.08 -4.01 5.65
CA LEU A 199 -9.95 -3.80 7.11
C LEU A 199 -8.68 -4.47 7.63
N PRO A 200 -7.96 -3.85 8.58
CA PRO A 200 -6.81 -4.49 9.24
C PRO A 200 -7.16 -5.82 9.92
N SER A 201 -8.39 -5.98 10.42
CA SER A 201 -8.90 -7.23 11.01
C SER A 201 -9.07 -8.36 9.98
N LEU A 202 -9.15 -8.00 8.69
CA LEU A 202 -9.17 -8.90 7.54
C LEU A 202 -7.81 -8.95 6.83
N ALA A 203 -6.73 -8.71 7.57
CA ALA A 203 -5.39 -9.00 7.08
C ALA A 203 -5.26 -10.50 6.78
N ARG A 204 -4.66 -10.81 5.62
CA ARG A 204 -4.26 -12.18 5.27
C ARG A 204 -3.02 -12.57 6.08
N HIS A 205 -2.66 -13.86 6.09
CA HIS A 205 -1.44 -14.31 6.77
C HIS A 205 -0.22 -13.49 6.34
N ASP A 206 0.71 -13.24 7.26
CA ASP A 206 2.04 -12.81 6.86
C ASP A 206 2.74 -14.01 6.21
N PRO A 207 3.22 -13.90 4.97
CA PRO A 207 3.92 -15.01 4.32
C PRO A 207 5.13 -15.53 5.13
N GLY A 208 5.66 -14.73 6.07
CA GLY A 208 6.81 -15.03 6.93
C GLY A 208 6.44 -15.85 8.16
N ASP A 209 5.17 -15.88 8.54
CA ASP A 209 4.69 -16.53 9.76
C ASP A 209 4.77 -18.06 9.72
N ILE A 210 5.00 -18.67 8.57
CA ILE A 210 5.08 -20.14 8.41
C ILE A 210 6.17 -20.74 9.30
N ASN A 211 7.23 -19.97 9.56
CA ASN A 211 8.32 -20.37 10.44
C ASN A 211 7.98 -20.18 11.94
N ASN A 212 7.03 -19.30 12.25
CA ASN A 212 6.64 -18.91 13.63
C ASN A 212 5.45 -19.71 14.17
N GLY A 213 4.82 -20.53 13.34
CA GLY A 213 3.68 -21.37 13.69
C GLY A 213 2.54 -21.24 12.69
N LEU A 214 1.68 -22.27 12.62
CA LEU A 214 0.52 -22.22 11.74
C LEU A 214 -0.52 -21.23 12.31
N PRO A 215 -1.07 -20.33 11.48
CA PRO A 215 -2.02 -19.36 11.96
C PRO A 215 -3.37 -20.03 12.31
N GLU A 216 -4.09 -19.46 13.28
CA GLU A 216 -5.36 -20.00 13.77
C GLU A 216 -6.43 -19.98 12.67
N ILE A 217 -6.94 -21.15 12.28
CA ILE A 217 -7.97 -21.25 11.24
C ILE A 217 -9.29 -20.68 11.78
N ARG A 218 -9.70 -19.54 11.23
CA ARG A 218 -10.96 -18.87 11.57
C ARG A 218 -12.12 -19.46 10.79
N THR A 219 -13.33 -19.35 11.32
CA THR A 219 -14.56 -19.71 10.58
C THR A 219 -15.08 -18.52 9.79
N LEU A 220 -15.86 -18.78 8.73
CA LEU A 220 -16.54 -17.71 7.99
C LEU A 220 -17.50 -16.92 8.89
N GLU A 221 -18.21 -17.60 9.79
CA GLU A 221 -19.15 -16.99 10.73
C GLU A 221 -18.47 -15.99 11.67
N ALA A 222 -17.28 -16.34 12.18
CA ALA A 222 -16.54 -15.47 13.10
C ALA A 222 -16.00 -14.18 12.44
N LEU A 223 -15.89 -14.16 11.11
CA LEU A 223 -15.38 -13.01 10.35
C LEU A 223 -16.47 -12.26 9.57
N ALA A 224 -17.73 -12.72 9.63
CA ALA A 224 -18.83 -12.09 8.93
C ALA A 224 -19.01 -10.64 9.42
N HIS A 225 -19.41 -9.76 8.51
CA HIS A 225 -19.46 -8.32 8.76
C HIS A 225 -20.71 -7.70 8.10
N ASP A 226 -21.25 -6.65 8.70
CA ASP A 226 -22.52 -6.03 8.26
C ASP A 226 -22.45 -5.41 6.85
N ASP A 227 -21.27 -4.92 6.47
CA ASP A 227 -20.96 -4.44 5.11
C ASP A 227 -20.58 -5.59 4.15
N ALA A 228 -20.84 -6.85 4.51
CA ALA A 228 -20.56 -8.04 3.73
C ALA A 228 -21.74 -9.04 3.72
N PRO A 229 -22.99 -8.64 3.40
CA PRO A 229 -24.19 -9.43 3.66
C PRO A 229 -24.23 -10.81 2.98
N ILE A 230 -23.51 -11.00 1.87
CA ILE A 230 -23.37 -12.30 1.19
C ILE A 230 -22.77 -13.35 2.13
N THR A 231 -21.89 -12.95 3.06
CA THR A 231 -21.18 -13.86 3.97
C THR A 231 -22.09 -14.55 4.99
N TYR A 232 -23.22 -13.93 5.35
CA TYR A 232 -24.24 -14.53 6.22
C TYR A 232 -25.15 -15.53 5.48
N HIS A 233 -25.09 -15.57 4.15
CA HIS A 233 -26.00 -16.40 3.38
C HIS A 233 -25.60 -17.88 3.45
N LYS A 234 -26.58 -18.78 3.61
CA LYS A 234 -26.36 -20.25 3.65
C LYS A 234 -25.54 -20.80 2.48
N ASP A 235 -25.67 -20.20 1.29
CA ASP A 235 -24.91 -20.59 0.11
C ASP A 235 -23.42 -20.18 0.20
N ALA A 236 -23.09 -19.11 0.93
CA ALA A 236 -21.70 -18.75 1.21
C ALA A 236 -21.05 -19.78 2.15
N PHE A 237 -21.77 -20.29 3.15
CA PHE A 237 -21.29 -21.41 3.97
C PHE A 237 -21.07 -22.68 3.14
N ARG A 238 -21.98 -23.00 2.21
CA ARG A 238 -21.79 -24.13 1.27
C ARG A 238 -20.57 -23.94 0.38
N LEU A 239 -20.34 -22.73 -0.11
CA LEU A 239 -19.13 -22.40 -0.87
C LEU A 239 -17.88 -22.57 0.00
N TYR A 240 -17.90 -22.08 1.24
CA TYR A 240 -16.79 -22.21 2.18
C TYR A 240 -16.43 -23.68 2.43
N GLU A 241 -17.40 -24.53 2.77
CA GLU A 241 -17.15 -25.96 2.99
C GLU A 241 -16.69 -26.66 1.71
N GLY A 242 -17.29 -26.36 0.56
CA GLY A 242 -16.84 -26.92 -0.72
C GLY A 242 -15.40 -26.54 -1.08
N LEU A 243 -15.02 -25.28 -0.85
CA LEU A 243 -13.63 -24.84 -1.04
C LEU A 243 -12.69 -25.47 -0.03
N ARG A 244 -13.10 -25.61 1.23
CA ARG A 244 -12.34 -26.28 2.28
C ARG A 244 -12.09 -27.76 1.94
N ASP A 245 -13.08 -28.47 1.42
CA ASP A 245 -12.94 -29.86 0.97
C ASP A 245 -11.94 -29.97 -0.19
N ILE A 246 -12.01 -29.06 -1.16
CA ILE A 246 -11.05 -29.00 -2.29
C ILE A 246 -9.65 -28.64 -1.80
N ILE A 247 -9.50 -27.73 -0.83
CA ILE A 247 -8.20 -27.37 -0.26
C ILE A 247 -7.56 -28.56 0.46
N ASN A 248 -8.35 -29.33 1.20
CA ASN A 248 -7.89 -30.54 1.88
C ASN A 248 -7.59 -31.68 0.92
N ASN A 249 -8.30 -31.76 -0.21
CA ASN A 249 -8.14 -32.80 -1.22
C ASN A 249 -8.22 -32.21 -2.64
N PRO A 250 -7.12 -31.64 -3.17
CA PRO A 250 -7.10 -30.91 -4.44
C PRO A 250 -7.20 -31.82 -5.67
N ARG A 251 -8.40 -32.38 -5.89
CA ARG A 251 -8.71 -33.24 -7.03
C ARG A 251 -8.68 -32.45 -8.34
N GLY A 252 -8.14 -33.05 -9.39
CA GLY A 252 -8.10 -32.45 -10.73
C GLY A 252 -7.09 -31.30 -10.88
N ILE A 253 -6.34 -30.95 -9.83
CA ILE A 253 -5.27 -29.97 -9.89
C ILE A 253 -3.96 -30.71 -10.20
N ALA A 254 -3.37 -30.42 -11.35
CA ALA A 254 -2.07 -30.97 -11.71
C ALA A 254 -0.96 -30.25 -10.92
N PHE A 255 -0.25 -31.02 -10.10
CA PHE A 255 0.93 -30.55 -9.36
C PHE A 255 2.20 -31.12 -10.00
N ASP A 256 3.23 -30.29 -10.07
CA ASP A 256 4.60 -30.70 -10.34
C ASP A 256 5.39 -30.49 -9.04
N ASN A 257 5.76 -31.57 -8.36
CA ASN A 257 6.41 -31.52 -7.04
C ASN A 257 5.70 -30.56 -6.05
N GLU A 258 4.41 -30.80 -5.79
CA GLU A 258 3.54 -29.97 -4.91
C GLU A 258 3.33 -28.51 -5.37
N THR A 259 3.87 -28.15 -6.54
CA THR A 259 3.79 -26.80 -7.08
C THR A 259 2.74 -26.74 -8.19
N CYS A 260 1.81 -25.80 -8.07
CA CYS A 260 0.91 -25.45 -9.17
C CYS A 260 1.64 -24.51 -10.13
N GLN A 261 1.71 -24.86 -11.40
CA GLN A 261 2.45 -24.07 -12.42
C GLN A 261 1.87 -22.67 -12.66
N SER A 262 0.57 -22.48 -12.42
CA SER A 262 -0.10 -21.20 -12.61
C SER A 262 -1.41 -21.14 -11.83
N TRP A 263 -1.62 -20.06 -11.08
CA TRP A 263 -2.90 -19.78 -10.42
C TRP A 263 -4.09 -19.86 -11.37
N GLY A 264 -3.93 -19.51 -12.66
CA GLY A 264 -5.01 -19.59 -13.64
C GLY A 264 -5.50 -21.01 -13.89
N LYS A 265 -4.58 -21.98 -13.94
CA LYS A 265 -4.92 -23.41 -14.08
C LYS A 265 -5.61 -23.92 -12.80
N ALA A 266 -5.12 -23.51 -11.63
CA ALA A 266 -5.74 -23.86 -10.35
C ALA A 266 -7.17 -23.33 -10.24
N VAL A 267 -7.41 -22.06 -10.59
CA VAL A 267 -8.75 -21.45 -10.56
C VAL A 267 -9.71 -22.25 -11.43
N LEU A 268 -9.31 -22.59 -12.67
CA LEU A 268 -10.15 -23.36 -13.58
C LEU A 268 -10.44 -24.76 -13.04
N ALA A 269 -9.45 -25.45 -12.47
CA ALA A 269 -9.64 -26.76 -11.87
C ALA A 269 -10.62 -26.72 -10.69
N VAL A 270 -10.42 -25.79 -9.74
CA VAL A 270 -11.32 -25.60 -8.58
C VAL A 270 -12.75 -25.27 -9.02
N MET A 271 -12.91 -24.38 -10.00
CA MET A 271 -14.22 -24.04 -10.56
C MET A 271 -14.90 -25.27 -11.18
N THR A 272 -14.18 -26.05 -11.97
CA THR A 272 -14.72 -27.27 -12.59
C THR A 272 -15.16 -28.28 -11.52
N THR A 273 -14.33 -28.52 -10.50
CA THR A 273 -14.68 -29.44 -9.40
C THR A 273 -15.95 -28.99 -8.66
N LEU A 274 -16.08 -27.70 -8.34
CA LEU A 274 -17.29 -27.16 -7.69
C LEU A 274 -18.56 -27.33 -8.55
N MET A 275 -18.43 -27.29 -9.87
CA MET A 275 -19.55 -27.53 -10.79
C MET A 275 -19.88 -29.02 -10.91
N GLU A 276 -18.87 -29.89 -11.01
CA GLU A 276 -19.03 -31.34 -11.17
C GLU A 276 -19.63 -32.01 -9.92
N GLU A 277 -19.17 -31.61 -8.74
CA GLU A 277 -19.68 -32.09 -7.46
C GLU A 277 -21.08 -31.55 -7.13
N LYS A 278 -21.63 -30.70 -8.02
CA LYS A 278 -22.93 -30.04 -7.89
C LYS A 278 -23.09 -29.22 -6.60
N THR A 279 -21.99 -28.89 -5.93
CA THR A 279 -21.94 -28.18 -4.64
C THR A 279 -22.68 -26.85 -4.70
N LEU A 280 -22.62 -26.17 -5.85
CA LEU A 280 -23.19 -24.84 -6.07
C LEU A 280 -24.36 -24.81 -7.07
N VAL A 281 -24.88 -25.95 -7.51
CA VAL A 281 -25.98 -25.99 -8.49
C VAL A 281 -27.24 -25.38 -7.89
N GLY A 282 -27.80 -24.37 -8.56
CA GLY A 282 -29.01 -23.66 -8.10
C GLY A 282 -28.78 -22.67 -6.94
N THR A 283 -27.54 -22.44 -6.53
CA THR A 283 -27.21 -21.45 -5.49
C THR A 283 -27.19 -20.02 -6.06
N SER A 284 -27.52 -19.05 -5.22
CA SER A 284 -27.56 -17.63 -5.62
C SER A 284 -26.94 -16.69 -4.59
N GLY A 285 -26.62 -17.16 -3.38
CA GLY A 285 -26.00 -16.29 -2.37
C GLY A 285 -26.89 -15.15 -1.91
N GLY A 286 -28.20 -15.23 -2.14
CA GLY A 286 -29.13 -14.11 -1.89
C GLY A 286 -29.01 -12.96 -2.90
N VAL A 287 -28.25 -13.14 -3.98
CA VAL A 287 -28.06 -12.17 -5.07
C VAL A 287 -28.46 -12.78 -6.42
N SER A 288 -28.29 -12.03 -7.52
CA SER A 288 -28.54 -12.61 -8.85
C SER A 288 -27.52 -13.70 -9.16
N GLN A 289 -27.93 -14.73 -9.92
CA GLN A 289 -27.06 -15.85 -10.28
C GLN A 289 -25.74 -15.39 -10.94
N ARG A 290 -25.80 -14.36 -11.78
CA ARG A 290 -24.61 -13.76 -12.40
C ARG A 290 -23.66 -13.16 -11.35
N LYS A 291 -24.20 -12.37 -10.40
CA LYS A 291 -23.39 -11.77 -9.33
C LYS A 291 -22.81 -12.84 -8.41
N TRP A 292 -23.58 -13.88 -8.11
CA TRP A 292 -23.12 -15.01 -7.32
C TRP A 292 -21.92 -15.72 -7.94
N TRP A 293 -21.98 -16.07 -9.23
CA TRP A 293 -20.85 -16.69 -9.91
C TRP A 293 -19.65 -15.76 -10.04
N MET A 294 -19.87 -14.45 -10.19
CA MET A 294 -18.77 -13.48 -10.12
C MET A 294 -18.11 -13.46 -8.73
N TYR A 295 -18.90 -13.51 -7.66
CA TYR A 295 -18.38 -13.60 -6.29
C TYR A 295 -17.55 -14.86 -6.09
N VAL A 296 -18.08 -16.03 -6.45
CA VAL A 296 -17.39 -17.33 -6.41
C VAL A 296 -16.06 -17.26 -7.16
N TRP A 297 -16.07 -16.76 -8.40
CA TRP A 297 -14.86 -16.59 -9.21
C TRP A 297 -13.83 -15.66 -8.53
N CYS A 298 -14.27 -14.51 -8.01
CA CYS A 298 -13.39 -13.54 -7.37
C CYS A 298 -12.76 -14.10 -6.10
N VAL A 299 -13.51 -14.85 -5.29
CA VAL A 299 -12.98 -15.53 -4.09
C VAL A 299 -11.88 -16.53 -4.46
N ILE A 300 -12.16 -17.43 -5.40
CA ILE A 300 -11.20 -18.46 -5.81
C ILE A 300 -9.96 -17.80 -6.42
N LYS A 301 -10.16 -16.83 -7.33
CA LYS A 301 -9.07 -16.09 -7.95
C LYS A 301 -8.21 -15.37 -6.91
N ALA A 302 -8.82 -14.59 -6.01
CA ALA A 302 -8.09 -13.84 -5.00
C ALA A 302 -7.28 -14.77 -4.09
N LEU A 303 -7.85 -15.91 -3.68
CA LEU A 303 -7.15 -16.92 -2.89
C LEU A 303 -5.92 -17.46 -3.63
N MET A 304 -6.07 -17.94 -4.86
CA MET A 304 -4.94 -18.52 -5.61
C MET A 304 -3.86 -17.48 -5.95
N VAL A 305 -4.28 -16.26 -6.32
CA VAL A 305 -3.35 -15.16 -6.60
C VAL A 305 -2.59 -14.76 -5.33
N TRP A 306 -3.26 -14.70 -4.19
CA TRP A 306 -2.59 -14.41 -2.93
C TRP A 306 -1.56 -15.48 -2.56
N GLN A 307 -1.89 -16.77 -2.69
CA GLN A 307 -0.91 -17.84 -2.46
C GLN A 307 0.31 -17.74 -3.40
N ALA A 308 0.11 -17.29 -4.64
CA ALA A 308 1.22 -17.06 -5.56
C ALA A 308 2.10 -15.88 -5.18
N TYR A 309 1.51 -14.80 -4.66
CA TYR A 309 2.28 -13.69 -4.11
C TYR A 309 3.03 -14.09 -2.83
N ALA A 310 2.39 -14.86 -1.94
CA ALA A 310 3.02 -15.38 -0.74
C ALA A 310 4.21 -16.30 -1.07
N GLU A 311 4.07 -17.20 -2.05
CA GLU A 311 5.19 -18.06 -2.49
C GLU A 311 6.33 -17.23 -3.09
N ARG A 312 6.01 -16.20 -3.88
CA ARG A 312 7.01 -15.28 -4.43
C ARG A 312 7.80 -14.58 -3.32
N LEU A 313 7.14 -14.16 -2.25
CA LEU A 313 7.81 -13.60 -1.07
C LEU A 313 8.70 -14.61 -0.36
N ARG A 314 8.29 -15.86 -0.23
CA ARG A 314 9.13 -16.91 0.37
C ARG A 314 10.40 -17.14 -0.43
N VAL A 315 10.33 -17.14 -1.76
CA VAL A 315 11.52 -17.24 -2.62
C VAL A 315 12.43 -16.04 -2.42
N VAL A 316 11.87 -14.83 -2.39
CA VAL A 316 12.58 -13.57 -2.12
C VAL A 316 13.30 -13.62 -0.77
N TRP A 317 12.64 -14.03 0.30
CA TRP A 317 13.28 -14.13 1.62
C TRP A 317 14.33 -15.22 1.71
N ARG A 318 14.10 -16.39 1.11
CA ARG A 318 15.13 -17.45 1.05
C ARG A 318 16.40 -16.94 0.38
N LEU A 319 16.26 -16.24 -0.75
CA LEU A 319 17.40 -15.64 -1.46
C LEU A 319 18.13 -14.57 -0.65
N ARG A 320 17.44 -13.87 0.26
CA ARG A 320 18.06 -12.90 1.19
C ARG A 320 18.85 -13.60 2.28
N GLN A 321 18.26 -14.62 2.90
CA GLN A 321 18.92 -15.44 3.91
C GLN A 321 20.18 -16.10 3.34
N GLU A 322 20.11 -16.66 2.13
CA GLU A 322 21.28 -17.25 1.43
C GLU A 322 22.39 -16.22 1.14
N ARG A 323 22.06 -14.92 1.08
CA ARG A 323 23.02 -13.81 0.88
C ARG A 323 23.56 -13.23 2.18
N GLY A 324 23.12 -13.71 3.35
CA GLY A 324 23.49 -13.16 4.65
C GLY A 324 22.94 -11.74 4.88
N GLU A 325 21.87 -11.37 4.18
CA GLU A 325 21.10 -10.15 4.45
C GLU A 325 20.11 -10.43 5.61
N ASP A 326 20.61 -10.76 6.79
CA ASP A 326 19.77 -11.04 7.96
C ASP A 326 19.23 -9.73 8.56
N GLU A 327 17.89 -9.64 8.55
CA GLU A 327 16.97 -8.81 9.33
C GLU A 327 17.38 -7.37 9.68
N TRP A 328 16.74 -6.42 8.98
CA TRP A 328 16.34 -5.17 9.63
C TRP A 328 15.34 -5.55 10.73
N VAL A 329 15.82 -5.58 11.97
CA VAL A 329 14.96 -5.54 13.16
C VAL A 329 14.27 -4.17 13.13
N ASP A 330 13.02 -4.16 12.70
CA ASP A 330 12.07 -3.07 12.99
C ASP A 330 11.11 -3.52 14.09
#